data_AF-A0A964DJP5-F1
#
_entry.id   AF-A0A964DJP5-F1
#
_cell.length_a   1.000
_cell.length_b   1.000
_cell.length_c   1.000
_cell.angle_alpha   90.00
_cell.angle_beta   90.00
_cell.angle_gamma   90.00
#
_symmetry.space_group_name_H-M   'P 1'
#
loop_
_entity.id
_entity.type
_entity.pdbx_description
1 polymer ?
#
loop_
_entity_poly.entity_id
_entity_poly.type
_entity_poly.pdbx_seq_one_letter_code
_entity_poly.pdbx_strand_id
1 'polypeptide(L)'
;MHSASEAAQSPIISQHVRGVETETFLILSKISEQKEFLKSILKKYNAKNPGSIEKMIEQGEIEEHPAYEDYLSALSYEQNIKDLKKLLGDLVKRI
;
A
#
# COMPACT_ATOMS: atom_id res chain seq x y z
N MET A 1 -57.54 9.31 6.59
CA MET A 1 -56.71 8.18 7.07
C MET A 1 -55.56 8.06 6.10
N HIS A 2 -54.35 8.47 6.52
CA HIS A 2 -53.20 8.62 5.63
C HIS A 2 -52.54 7.28 5.30
N SER A 3 -52.02 7.26 4.08
CA SER A 3 -51.52 6.15 3.28
C SER A 3 -50.41 5.34 3.93
N ALA A 4 -50.47 4.03 3.70
CA ALA A 4 -49.28 3.19 3.65
C ALA A 4 -48.45 3.55 2.40
N SER A 5 -47.15 3.24 2.49
CA SER A 5 -46.17 3.24 1.40
C SER A 5 -45.45 4.57 1.16
N GLU A 6 -44.31 4.73 1.81
CA GLU A 6 -43.10 5.11 1.10
C GLU A 6 -41.91 4.38 1.73
N ALA A 7 -41.56 3.28 1.08
CA ALA A 7 -40.43 2.43 1.40
C ALA A 7 -39.12 3.22 1.30
N ALA A 8 -38.19 2.84 2.18
CA ALA A 8 -36.80 3.26 2.22
C ALA A 8 -36.21 3.58 0.84
N GLN A 9 -35.93 4.86 0.61
CA GLN A 9 -35.01 5.28 -0.45
C GLN A 9 -33.59 4.90 0.00
N SER A 10 -33.21 3.64 -0.23
CA SER A 10 -31.80 3.26 -0.22
C SER A 10 -31.15 3.93 -1.44
N PRO A 11 -30.06 4.69 -1.29
CA PRO A 11 -29.43 5.32 -2.43
C PRO A 11 -28.96 4.22 -3.38
N ILE A 12 -29.40 4.32 -4.64
CA ILE A 12 -29.05 3.42 -5.73
C ILE A 12 -27.58 3.70 -6.07
N ILE A 13 -26.66 3.24 -5.22
CA ILE A 13 -25.24 3.17 -5.59
C ILE A 13 -25.16 2.03 -6.60
N SER A 14 -24.95 2.40 -7.87
CA SER A 14 -24.73 1.48 -8.98
C SER A 14 -23.70 0.41 -8.58
N GLN A 15 -23.97 -0.87 -8.88
CA GLN A 15 -23.04 -1.97 -8.60
C GLN A 15 -21.61 -1.68 -9.11
N HIS A 16 -21.50 -0.92 -10.20
CA HIS A 16 -20.21 -0.47 -10.74
C HIS A 16 -19.45 0.44 -9.75
N VAL A 17 -20.13 1.44 -9.16
CA VAL A 17 -19.52 2.34 -8.16
C VAL A 17 -19.10 1.57 -6.91
N ARG A 18 -19.95 0.61 -6.46
CA ARG A 18 -19.65 -0.24 -5.30
C ARG A 18 -18.44 -1.16 -5.53
N GLY A 19 -18.24 -1.62 -6.77
CA GLY A 19 -17.05 -2.39 -7.17
C GLY A 19 -15.77 -1.55 -7.10
N VAL A 20 -15.81 -0.33 -7.64
CA VAL A 20 -14.65 0.58 -7.66
C VAL A 20 -14.24 1.03 -6.24
N GLU A 21 -15.20 1.29 -5.36
CA GLU A 21 -14.93 1.60 -3.94
C GLU A 21 -14.21 0.44 -3.24
N THR A 22 -14.67 -0.79 -3.48
CA THR A 22 -14.07 -2.01 -2.90
C THR A 22 -12.65 -2.21 -3.41
N GLU A 23 -12.43 -2.07 -4.71
CA GLU A 23 -11.09 -2.17 -5.32
C GLU A 23 -10.16 -1.09 -4.76
N THR A 24 -10.64 0.15 -4.66
CA THR A 24 -9.90 1.28 -4.07
C THR A 24 -9.46 0.97 -2.64
N PHE A 25 -10.38 0.48 -1.81
CA PHE A 25 -10.08 0.10 -0.43
C PHE A 25 -9.01 -1.00 -0.34
N LEU A 26 -9.10 -2.03 -1.18
CA LEU A 26 -8.12 -3.12 -1.22
C LEU A 26 -6.73 -2.62 -1.61
N ILE A 27 -6.63 -1.74 -2.60
CA ILE A 27 -5.35 -1.17 -3.04
C ILE A 27 -4.73 -0.31 -1.93
N LEU A 28 -5.53 0.56 -1.29
CA LEU A 28 -5.08 1.38 -0.17
C LEU A 28 -4.60 0.53 1.01
N SER A 29 -5.33 -0.54 1.32
CA SER A 29 -4.95 -1.50 2.38
C SER A 29 -3.60 -2.14 2.09
N LYS A 30 -3.37 -2.60 0.85
CA LYS A 30 -2.08 -3.15 0.42
C LYS A 30 -0.96 -2.10 0.49
N ILE A 31 -1.20 -0.87 0.05
CA ILE A 31 -0.21 0.21 0.16
C ILE A 31 0.17 0.42 1.63
N SER A 32 -0.80 0.41 2.55
CA SER A 32 -0.55 0.56 3.98
C SER A 32 0.30 -0.58 4.54
N GLU A 33 -0.02 -1.82 4.19
CA GLU A 33 0.74 -3.01 4.60
C GLU A 33 2.19 -2.95 4.14
N GLN A 34 2.42 -2.70 2.84
CA GLN A 34 3.77 -2.60 2.27
C GLN A 34 4.60 -1.49 2.94
N LYS A 35 3.96 -0.36 3.29
CA LYS A 35 4.61 0.73 4.03
C LYS A 35 5.05 0.31 5.43
N GLU A 36 4.23 -0.44 6.16
CA GLU A 36 4.58 -0.92 7.49
C GLU A 36 5.72 -1.93 7.45
N PHE A 37 5.74 -2.84 6.46
CA PHE A 37 6.86 -3.76 6.27
C PHE A 37 8.16 -3.02 5.92
N LEU A 38 8.11 -2.07 4.98
CA LEU A 38 9.27 -1.23 4.65
C LEU A 38 9.78 -0.48 5.88
N LYS A 39 8.88 0.16 6.63
CA LYS A 39 9.21 0.91 7.86
C LYS A 39 9.84 0.02 8.92
N SER A 40 9.36 -1.22 9.08
CA SER A 40 9.94 -2.19 9.99
C SER A 40 11.42 -2.47 9.67
N ILE A 41 11.73 -2.74 8.40
CA ILE A 41 13.10 -2.97 7.95
C ILE A 41 13.96 -1.71 8.15
N LEU A 42 13.50 -0.55 7.68
CA LEU A 42 14.25 0.69 7.83
C LEU A 42 14.55 1.03 9.29
N LYS A 43 13.58 0.79 10.19
CA LYS A 43 13.76 1.00 11.63
C LYS A 43 14.81 0.04 12.23
N LYS A 44 14.86 -1.21 11.77
CA LYS A 44 15.87 -2.20 12.23
C LYS A 44 17.30 -1.70 12.05
N TYR A 45 17.56 -1.00 10.94
CA TYR A 45 18.89 -0.46 10.59
C TYR A 45 19.07 1.03 10.89
N ASN A 46 18.06 1.69 11.49
CA ASN A 46 18.01 3.15 11.62
C ASN A 46 18.26 3.90 10.28
N ALA A 47 17.79 3.31 9.18
CA ALA A 47 17.99 3.77 7.82
C ALA A 47 16.85 4.69 7.36
N LYS A 48 17.16 5.65 6.47
CA LYS A 48 16.14 6.53 5.87
C LYS A 48 15.48 5.93 4.63
N ASN A 49 16.18 5.06 3.92
CA ASN A 49 15.75 4.39 2.69
C ASN A 49 16.56 3.10 2.48
N PRO A 50 16.13 2.20 1.58
CA PRO A 50 16.83 0.93 1.35
C PRO A 50 18.31 1.11 0.97
N GLY A 51 18.63 2.09 0.13
CA GLY A 51 20.03 2.36 -0.26
C GLY A 51 20.93 2.85 0.89
N SER A 52 20.38 3.28 2.03
CA SER A 52 21.18 3.53 3.22
C SER A 52 21.66 2.21 3.84
N ILE A 53 20.85 1.14 3.78
CA ILE A 53 21.20 -0.20 4.26
C ILE A 53 22.31 -0.78 3.40
N GLU A 54 22.19 -0.67 2.07
CA GLU A 54 23.22 -1.10 1.11
C GLU A 54 24.58 -0.45 1.42
N LYS A 55 24.61 0.87 1.64
CA LYS A 55 25.84 1.58 2.01
C LYS A 55 26.45 1.08 3.31
N MET A 56 25.64 0.80 4.33
CA MET A 56 26.14 0.26 5.60
C MET A 56 26.77 -1.12 5.40
N ILE A 57 26.25 -1.95 4.50
CA ILE A 57 26.84 -3.25 4.12
C ILE A 57 28.18 -3.02 3.39
N GLU A 58 28.19 -2.17 2.36
CA GLU A 58 29.39 -1.88 1.55
C GLU A 58 30.54 -1.31 2.40
N GLN A 59 30.21 -0.52 3.42
CA GLN A 59 31.17 0.07 4.36
C GLN A 59 31.62 -0.88 5.47
N GLY A 60 30.99 -2.07 5.57
CA GLY A 60 31.25 -3.02 6.65
C GLY A 60 30.74 -2.57 8.02
N GLU A 61 29.80 -1.62 8.07
CA GLU A 61 29.17 -1.16 9.32
C GLU A 61 28.22 -2.21 9.90
N ILE A 62 27.63 -3.04 9.04
CA ILE A 62 26.77 -4.18 9.40
C ILE A 62 27.17 -5.43 8.61
N GLU A 63 26.90 -6.60 9.19
CA GLU A 63 27.13 -7.87 8.49
C GLU A 63 26.21 -8.03 7.28
N GLU A 64 26.76 -8.52 6.17
CA GLU A 64 26.04 -8.72 4.92
C GLU A 64 24.84 -9.64 5.08
N HIS A 65 24.98 -10.74 5.82
CA HIS A 65 23.86 -11.58 6.20
C HIS A 65 23.45 -11.32 7.64
N PRO A 66 22.15 -11.03 7.93
CA PRO A 66 20.99 -11.07 7.03
C PRO A 66 20.66 -9.74 6.33
N ALA A 67 21.51 -8.71 6.42
CA ALA A 67 21.17 -7.36 5.99
C ALA A 67 20.89 -7.20 4.49
N TYR A 68 21.55 -7.98 3.63
CA TYR A 68 21.35 -7.94 2.19
C TYR A 68 19.94 -8.41 1.80
N GLU A 69 19.42 -9.45 2.43
CA GLU A 69 18.05 -9.94 2.20
C GLU A 69 17.00 -8.92 2.66
N ASP A 70 17.27 -8.24 3.79
CA ASP A 70 16.42 -7.16 4.26
C ASP A 70 16.46 -5.95 3.31
N TYR A 71 17.62 -5.61 2.75
CA TYR A 71 17.76 -4.59 1.71
C TYR A 71 16.93 -4.94 0.46
N LEU A 72 17.06 -6.16 -0.06
CA LEU A 72 16.28 -6.63 -1.22
C LEU A 72 14.77 -6.59 -0.94
N SER A 73 14.36 -7.02 0.26
CA SER A 73 12.97 -6.96 0.69
C SER A 73 12.46 -5.51 0.74
N ALA A 74 13.27 -4.59 1.29
CA ALA A 74 12.93 -3.18 1.35
C ALA A 74 12.81 -2.53 -0.05
N LEU A 75 13.68 -2.88 -1.00
CA LEU A 75 13.54 -2.47 -2.40
C LEU A 75 12.24 -2.97 -3.03
N SER A 76 11.91 -4.25 -2.81
CA SER A 76 10.67 -4.86 -3.30
C SER A 76 9.44 -4.12 -2.75
N TYR A 77 9.39 -3.83 -1.45
CA TYR A 77 8.30 -3.06 -0.85
C TYR A 77 8.19 -1.64 -1.41
N GLU A 78 9.32 -0.95 -1.63
CA GLU A 78 9.31 0.38 -2.23
C GLU A 78 8.74 0.36 -3.66
N GLN A 79 9.14 -0.64 -4.45
CA GLN A 79 8.64 -0.82 -5.81
C GLN A 79 7.14 -1.18 -5.83
N ASN A 80 6.70 -2.10 -4.98
CA ASN A 80 5.29 -2.47 -4.84
C ASN A 80 4.42 -1.26 -4.48
N ILE A 81 4.89 -0.38 -3.59
CA ILE A 81 4.17 0.85 -3.25
C ILE A 81 4.03 1.77 -4.47
N LYS A 82 5.06 1.91 -5.30
CA LYS A 82 5.01 2.72 -6.55
C LYS A 82 3.98 2.13 -7.52
N ASP A 83 3.99 0.83 -7.72
CA ASP A 83 3.11 0.15 -8.65
C ASP A 83 1.65 0.19 -8.19
N LEU A 84 1.39 -0.04 -6.90
CA LEU A 84 0.04 0.08 -6.31
C LEU A 84 -0.49 1.51 -6.38
N LYS A 85 0.35 2.53 -6.17
CA LYS A 85 -0.04 3.93 -6.33
C LYS A 85 -0.42 4.26 -7.78
N LYS A 86 0.32 3.73 -8.74
CA LYS A 86 0.00 3.88 -10.17
C LYS A 86 -1.35 3.24 -10.48
N LEU A 87 -1.56 2.00 -10.02
CA LEU A 87 -2.80 1.26 -10.21
C LEU A 87 -4.00 1.98 -9.56
N LEU A 88 -3.83 2.55 -8.36
CA LEU A 88 -4.84 3.39 -7.72
C LEU A 88 -5.15 4.63 -8.56
N GLY A 89 -4.12 5.33 -9.05
CA GLY A 89 -4.30 6.51 -9.89
C GLY A 89 -5.06 6.20 -11.19
N ASP A 90 -4.79 5.04 -11.79
CA ASP A 90 -5.50 4.61 -13.01
C ASP A 90 -6.92 4.14 -12.72
N LEU A 91 -7.21 3.59 -11.54
CA LEU A 91 -8.56 3.26 -11.10
C LEU A 91 -9.40 4.52 -10.87
N VAL A 92 -8.86 5.51 -10.16
CA VAL A 92 -9.56 6.77 -9.85
C VAL A 92 -9.90 7.55 -11.11
N LYS A 93 -9.07 7.50 -12.17
CA LYS A 93 -9.37 8.14 -13.47
C LYS A 93 -10.55 7.52 -14.22
N ARG A 94 -11.04 6.34 -13.82
CA ARG A 94 -12.16 5.64 -14.46
C ARG A 94 -13.51 6.02 -13.87
N ILE A 95 -13.51 6.75 -12.75
CA ILE A 95 -14.70 7.30 -12.08
C ILE A 95 -15.02 8.65 -12.69
#